data_AF-A0A7U9STH4-F1
#
_entry.id   AF-A0A7U9STH4-F1
#
_cell.length_a   1.000
_cell.length_b   1.000
_cell.length_c   1.000
_cell.angle_alpha   90.00
_cell.angle_beta   90.00
_cell.angle_gamma   90.00
#
_symmetry.space_group_name_H-M   'P 1'
#
loop_
_entity.id
_entity.type
_entity.pdbx_description
1 polymer ?
#
loop_
_entity_poly.entity_id
_entity_poly.type
_entity_poly.pdbx_seq_one_letter_code
_entity_poly.pdbx_strand_id
1 'polypeptide(L)'
;MLTEQLLKYPGFLYQIGSTYYYLGKWICKECTETDAADCVMMYHMCRSGQEEPDTCMYFNKLRAYSDFALEVPYNPAKVKADMHALIEGLSAPALASLEKEVQCFAEDLMKYKL
;
A
#
# COMPACT_ATOMS: atom_id res chain seq x y z
N MET A 1 14.56 1.07 8.10
CA MET A 1 14.23 -0.16 7.33
C MET A 1 12.79 -0.04 6.84
N LEU A 2 12.49 -0.60 5.66
CA LEU A 2 11.18 -0.46 4.99
C LEU A 2 9.99 -0.88 5.87
N THR A 3 10.15 -1.98 6.61
CA THR A 3 9.17 -2.47 7.58
C THR A 3 8.74 -1.40 8.60
N GLU A 4 9.70 -0.64 9.13
CA GLU A 4 9.43 0.37 10.17
C GLU A 4 8.76 1.61 9.57
N GLN A 5 8.95 1.88 8.28
CA GLN A 5 8.23 2.94 7.57
C GLN A 5 6.77 2.52 7.35
N LEU A 6 6.55 1.32 6.80
CA LEU A 6 5.21 0.77 6.58
C LEU A 6 4.40 0.70 7.89
N LEU A 7 5.02 0.30 8.99
CA LEU A 7 4.36 0.25 10.32
C LEU A 7 4.04 1.63 10.92
N LYS A 8 4.56 2.73 10.37
CA LYS A 8 4.18 4.10 10.75
C LYS A 8 3.03 4.64 9.91
N TYR A 9 2.89 4.17 8.68
CA TYR A 9 1.89 4.66 7.75
C TYR A 9 0.53 4.02 7.99
N PRO A 10 -0.57 4.72 7.66
CA PRO A 10 -1.87 4.08 7.54
C PRO A 10 -1.84 3.01 6.45
N GLY A 11 -2.85 2.15 6.44
CA GLY A 11 -2.97 1.12 5.42
C GLY A 11 -3.08 1.71 4.01
N PHE A 12 -2.39 1.09 3.07
CA PHE A 12 -2.50 1.38 1.65
C PHE A 12 -2.29 0.09 0.84
N LEU A 13 -2.74 0.10 -0.41
CA LEU A 13 -2.60 -1.05 -1.31
C LEU A 13 -1.41 -0.85 -2.23
N TYR A 14 -0.46 -1.78 -2.20
CA TYR A 14 0.79 -1.73 -2.95
C TYR A 14 0.89 -2.90 -3.93
N GLN A 15 1.49 -2.66 -5.10
CA GLN A 15 1.83 -3.72 -6.03
C GLN A 15 3.24 -4.28 -5.75
N ILE A 16 3.35 -5.59 -5.59
CA ILE A 16 4.62 -6.30 -5.43
C ILE A 16 4.67 -7.43 -6.48
N GLY A 17 5.37 -7.17 -7.58
CA GLY A 17 5.38 -8.08 -8.72
C GLY A 17 3.99 -8.21 -9.34
N SER A 18 3.43 -9.42 -9.35
CA SER A 18 2.08 -9.71 -9.87
C SER A 18 0.98 -9.71 -8.81
N THR A 19 1.33 -9.46 -7.55
CA THR A 19 0.40 -9.55 -6.41
C THR A 19 0.24 -8.19 -5.73
N TYR A 20 -0.92 -7.96 -5.12
CA TYR A 20 -1.23 -6.72 -4.42
C TYR A 20 -1.37 -7.00 -2.93
N TYR A 21 -0.88 -6.09 -2.10
CA TYR A 21 -0.91 -6.25 -0.65
C TYR A 21 -1.39 -4.97 0.04
N TYR A 22 -2.33 -5.12 0.95
CA TYR A 22 -2.65 -4.09 1.93
C TYR A 22 -1.57 -4.09 3.00
N LEU A 23 -0.78 -3.02 3.06
CA LEU A 23 0.31 -2.87 4.02
C LEU A 23 0.14 -1.56 4.79
N GLY A 24 0.40 -1.60 6.10
CA GLY A 24 0.45 -0.43 6.95
C GLY A 24 0.52 -0.81 8.42
N LYS A 25 0.41 0.19 9.30
CA LYS A 25 0.42 0.03 10.76
C LYS A 25 -0.55 -1.04 11.26
N TRP A 26 -1.72 -1.13 10.63
CA TRP A 26 -2.84 -1.94 11.13
C TRP A 26 -3.12 -3.18 10.27
N ILE A 27 -2.40 -3.36 9.16
CA ILE A 27 -2.69 -4.39 8.16
C ILE A 27 -1.43 -4.87 7.46
N CYS A 28 -1.36 -6.18 7.25
CA CYS A 28 -0.40 -6.83 6.36
C CYS A 28 -1.11 -8.03 5.75
N LYS A 29 -1.68 -7.87 4.56
CA LYS A 29 -2.58 -8.86 3.96
C LYS A 29 -2.54 -8.81 2.44
N GLU A 30 -2.59 -9.96 1.79
CA GLU A 30 -2.77 -10.05 0.34
C GLU A 30 -4.16 -9.57 -0.06
N CYS A 31 -4.23 -8.75 -1.12
CA CYS A 31 -5.48 -8.27 -1.69
C CYS A 31 -6.02 -9.27 -2.71
N THR A 32 -7.20 -9.81 -2.42
CA THR A 32 -7.94 -10.73 -3.30
C THR A 32 -9.08 -10.05 -4.06
N GLU A 33 -9.28 -8.75 -3.85
CA GLU A 33 -10.36 -7.98 -4.46
C GLU A 33 -9.90 -7.35 -5.78
N THR A 34 -10.51 -7.77 -6.89
CA THR A 34 -10.17 -7.28 -8.23
C THR A 34 -10.39 -5.78 -8.36
N ASP A 35 -11.50 -5.26 -7.82
CA ASP A 35 -11.83 -3.83 -7.90
C ASP A 35 -10.76 -2.94 -7.25
N ALA A 36 -10.19 -3.41 -6.14
CA ALA A 36 -9.11 -2.69 -5.44
C ALA A 36 -7.80 -2.77 -6.24
N ALA A 37 -7.47 -3.93 -6.81
CA ALA A 37 -6.31 -4.11 -7.68
C ALA A 37 -6.38 -3.24 -8.94
N ASP A 38 -7.54 -3.16 -9.60
CA ASP A 38 -7.75 -2.31 -10.78
C ASP A 38 -7.58 -0.82 -10.43
N CYS A 39 -7.98 -0.42 -9.21
CA CYS A 39 -7.74 0.94 -8.73
C CYS A 39 -6.25 1.28 -8.56
N VAL A 40 -5.40 0.30 -8.24
CA VAL A 40 -3.94 0.50 -8.16
C VAL A 40 -3.38 0.82 -9.54
N MET A 41 -3.81 0.07 -10.56
CA MET A 41 -3.41 0.33 -11.94
C MET A 41 -3.81 1.74 -12.38
N MET A 42 -5.06 2.14 -12.12
CA MET A 42 -5.53 3.49 -12.45
C MET A 42 -4.78 4.57 -11.70
N TYR A 43 -4.50 4.37 -10.41
CA TYR A 43 -3.67 5.27 -9.61
C TYR A 43 -2.28 5.47 -10.23
N HIS A 44 -1.61 4.38 -10.65
CA HIS A 44 -0.31 4.47 -11.31
C HIS A 44 -0.36 5.22 -12.63
N MET A 45 -1.38 4.94 -13.45
CA MET A 45 -1.56 5.63 -14.74
C MET A 45 -1.74 7.14 -14.53
N CYS A 46 -2.69 7.55 -13.68
CA CYS A 46 -2.95 8.96 -13.41
C CYS A 46 -1.74 9.66 -12.77
N ARG A 47 -1.06 9.01 -11.81
CA ARG A 47 0.16 9.56 -11.19
C ARG A 47 1.25 9.78 -12.22
N SER A 48 1.46 8.82 -13.13
CA SER A 48 2.47 8.93 -14.18
C SER A 48 2.14 10.02 -15.21
N GLY A 49 0.85 10.20 -15.50
CA GLY A 49 0.33 11.24 -16.39
C GLY A 49 0.22 12.63 -15.74
N GLN A 50 0.50 12.75 -14.43
CA GLN A 50 0.31 13.98 -13.65
C GLN A 50 -1.15 14.47 -13.68
N GLU A 51 -2.10 13.54 -13.75
CA GLU A 51 -3.54 13.80 -13.71
C GLU A 51 -3.97 13.98 -12.25
N GLU A 52 -3.71 15.16 -11.69
CA GLU A 52 -3.82 15.42 -10.26
C GLU A 52 -5.21 15.15 -9.63
N PRO A 53 -6.33 15.55 -10.25
CA PRO A 53 -7.65 15.26 -9.69
C PRO A 53 -7.92 13.76 -9.58
N ASP A 54 -7.56 13.00 -10.61
CA ASP A 54 -7.78 11.56 -10.66
C ASP A 54 -6.79 10.81 -9.75
N THR A 55 -5.53 11.25 -9.71
CA THR A 55 -4.52 10.71 -8.79
C THR A 55 -4.99 10.85 -7.34
N CYS A 56 -5.51 12.03 -6.95
CA CYS A 56 -6.09 12.27 -5.63
C CYS A 56 -7.31 11.37 -5.37
N MET A 57 -8.21 11.23 -6.36
CA MET A 57 -9.39 10.38 -6.24
C MET A 57 -9.01 8.91 -5.98
N TYR A 58 -8.14 8.33 -6.82
CA TYR A 58 -7.72 6.94 -6.67
C TYR A 58 -6.88 6.74 -5.40
N PHE A 59 -6.01 7.68 -5.02
CA PHE A 59 -5.28 7.62 -3.77
C PHE A 59 -6.23 7.49 -2.56
N ASN A 60 -7.24 8.34 -2.47
CA ASN A 60 -8.23 8.28 -1.40
C ASN A 60 -9.09 7.01 -1.45
N LYS A 61 -9.40 6.52 -2.66
CA LYS A 61 -10.13 5.26 -2.84
C LYS A 61 -9.33 4.06 -2.33
N LEU A 62 -8.04 3.98 -2.65
CA LEU A 62 -7.14 2.93 -2.18
C LEU A 62 -6.96 2.94 -0.66
N ARG A 63 -6.90 4.13 -0.06
CA ARG A 63 -6.94 4.28 1.41
C ARG A 63 -8.24 3.73 2.00
N ALA A 64 -9.38 4.07 1.41
CA ALA A 64 -10.67 3.56 1.87
C ALA A 64 -10.74 2.02 1.78
N TYR A 65 -10.31 1.42 0.67
CA TYR A 65 -10.21 -0.05 0.55
C TYR A 65 -9.36 -0.64 1.67
N SER A 66 -8.21 -0.02 1.97
CA SER A 66 -7.36 -0.52 3.05
C SER A 66 -8.00 -0.41 4.44
N ASP A 67 -8.84 0.62 4.69
CA ASP A 67 -9.58 0.76 5.95
C ASP A 67 -10.69 -0.30 6.07
N PHE A 68 -11.34 -0.67 4.96
CA PHE A 68 -12.34 -1.76 4.93
C PHE A 68 -11.72 -3.15 5.05
N ALA A 69 -10.46 -3.32 4.65
CA ALA A 69 -9.75 -4.60 4.73
C ALA A 69 -9.24 -4.95 6.14
N LEU A 70 -9.39 -4.05 7.12
CA LEU A 70 -8.91 -4.25 8.49
C LEU A 70 -9.63 -5.42 9.19
N GLU A 71 -8.84 -6.28 9.82
CA GLU A 71 -9.35 -7.39 10.63
C GLU A 71 -9.50 -6.96 12.09
N VAL A 72 -10.66 -7.27 12.69
CA VAL A 72 -10.99 -6.94 14.08
C VAL A 72 -11.19 -8.24 14.87
N PRO A 73 -10.51 -8.43 16.03
CA PRO A 73 -9.67 -7.45 16.71
C PRO A 73 -8.28 -7.29 16.08
N TYR A 74 -7.76 -6.06 16.11
CA TYR A 74 -6.41 -5.74 15.65
C TYR A 74 -5.35 -6.50 16.45
N ASN A 75 -4.41 -7.14 15.75
CA ASN A 75 -3.29 -7.87 16.35
C ASN A 75 -1.93 -7.27 15.92
N PRO A 76 -1.32 -6.38 16.72
CA PRO A 76 -0.06 -5.71 16.37
C PRO A 76 1.11 -6.67 16.20
N ALA A 77 1.18 -7.72 17.01
CA ALA A 77 2.27 -8.69 16.98
C ALA A 77 2.23 -9.49 15.67
N LYS A 78 1.03 -9.91 15.26
CA LYS A 78 0.81 -10.61 13.98
C LYS A 78 1.15 -9.71 12.79
N VAL A 79 0.61 -8.49 12.74
CA VAL A 79 0.89 -7.55 11.63
C VAL A 79 2.39 -7.30 11.49
N LYS A 80 3.09 -7.08 12.61
CA LYS A 80 4.55 -6.90 12.59
C LYS A 80 5.28 -8.15 12.09
N ALA A 81 4.93 -9.34 12.59
CA ALA A 81 5.56 -10.59 12.17
C ALA A 81 5.34 -10.89 10.69
N ASP A 82 4.10 -10.73 10.21
CA ASP A 82 3.74 -10.94 8.81
C ASP A 82 4.46 -9.94 7.88
N MET A 83 4.56 -8.67 8.30
CA MET A 83 5.28 -7.63 7.53
C MET A 83 6.78 -7.93 7.42
N HIS A 84 7.41 -8.42 8.49
CA HIS A 84 8.81 -8.86 8.45
C HIS A 84 8.98 -10.06 7.51
N ALA A 85 8.15 -11.09 7.67
CA ALA A 85 8.21 -12.29 6.84
C ALA A 85 7.99 -11.99 5.35
N LEU A 86 7.06 -11.10 5.03
CA LEU A 86 6.81 -10.66 3.65
C LEU A 86 8.06 -9.99 3.07
N ILE A 87 8.61 -8.98 3.75
CA ILE A 87 9.74 -8.18 3.25
C ILE A 87 11.02 -9.01 3.14
N GLU A 88 11.31 -9.89 4.11
CA GLU A 88 12.46 -10.79 4.07
C GLU A 88 12.34 -11.84 2.96
N GLY A 89 11.11 -12.21 2.58
CA GLY A 89 10.83 -13.12 1.48
C GLY A 89 10.90 -12.48 0.08
N LEU A 90 11.03 -11.16 -0.02
CA LEU A 90 11.08 -10.48 -1.32
C LEU A 90 12.44 -10.67 -2.01
N SER A 91 12.39 -10.85 -3.33
CA SER A 91 13.59 -10.71 -4.17
C SER A 91 14.05 -9.25 -4.21
N ALA A 92 15.33 -9.01 -4.50
CA ALA A 92 15.87 -7.66 -4.57
C ALA A 92 15.10 -6.72 -5.55
N PRO A 93 14.67 -7.17 -6.75
CA PRO A 93 13.83 -6.35 -7.63
C PRO A 93 12.44 -6.03 -7.05
N ALA A 94 11.81 -7.00 -6.39
CA ALA A 94 10.51 -6.81 -5.75
C ALA A 94 10.60 -5.83 -4.58
N LEU A 95 11.68 -5.92 -3.79
CA LEU A 95 11.96 -4.99 -2.69
C LEU A 95 12.15 -3.56 -3.22
N ALA A 96 12.98 -3.36 -4.24
CA ALA A 96 13.20 -2.05 -4.85
C ALA A 96 11.90 -1.45 -5.44
N SER A 97 11.04 -2.30 -6.03
CA SER A 97 9.72 -1.88 -6.50
C SER A 97 8.85 -1.39 -5.34
N LEU A 98 8.79 -2.14 -4.24
CA LEU A 98 8.02 -1.76 -3.05
C LEU A 98 8.55 -0.47 -2.41
N GLU A 99 9.86 -0.26 -2.38
CA GLU A 99 10.45 0.99 -1.88
C GLU A 99 10.00 2.20 -2.71
N LYS A 100 9.95 2.06 -4.04
CA LYS A 100 9.47 3.12 -4.93
C LYS A 100 7.97 3.41 -4.72
N GLU A 101 7.18 2.36 -4.56
CA GLU A 101 5.75 2.43 -4.25
C GLU A 101 5.50 3.18 -2.93
N VAL A 102 6.24 2.83 -1.87
CA VAL A 102 6.16 3.48 -0.56
C VAL A 102 6.60 4.95 -0.63
N GLN A 103 7.61 5.26 -1.44
CA GLN A 103 8.04 6.64 -1.66
C GLN A 103 6.95 7.47 -2.36
N CYS A 104 6.32 6.92 -3.41
CA CYS A 104 5.21 7.57 -4.11
C CYS A 104 4.01 7.81 -3.17
N PHE A 105 3.67 6.80 -2.37
CA PHE A 105 2.66 6.93 -1.32
C PHE A 105 3.02 8.02 -0.32
N ALA A 106 4.26 8.09 0.17
CA ALA A 106 4.67 9.08 1.16
C ALA A 106 4.55 10.52 0.63
N GLU A 107 4.88 10.74 -0.65
CA GLU A 107 4.69 12.02 -1.34
C GLU A 107 3.21 12.41 -1.42
N ASP A 108 2.34 11.49 -1.84
CA ASP A 108 0.91 11.74 -1.98
C ASP A 108 0.20 11.86 -0.65
N LEU A 109 0.63 11.10 0.35
CA LEU A 109 0.17 11.25 1.72
C LEU A 109 0.45 12.65 2.26
N MET A 110 1.57 13.27 1.87
CA MET A 110 1.88 14.66 2.25
C MET A 110 1.09 15.68 1.44
N LYS A 111 0.83 15.39 0.17
CA LYS A 111 0.15 16.28 -0.77
C LYS A 111 -1.35 16.35 -0.56
N TYR A 112 -1.99 15.20 -0.38
CA TYR A 112 -3.44 15.04 -0.31
C TYR A 112 -3.94 14.93 1.14
N LYS A 113 -3.20 15.47 2.12
CA LYS A 113 -3.66 15.54 3.51
C LYS A 113 -5.03 16.21 3.58
N LEU A 114 -6.07 15.40 3.79
CA LEU A 114 -7.34 15.82 4.36
C LEU A 114 -7.15 16.17 5.83
#